data_AF-A0A962V5I4-F1
#
_entry.id   AF-A0A962V5I4-F1
#
_cell.length_a   1.000
_cell.length_b   1.000
_cell.length_c   1.000
_cell.angle_alpha   90.00
_cell.angle_beta   90.00
_cell.angle_gamma   90.00
#
_symmetry.space_group_name_H-M   'P 1'
#
loop_
_entity.id
_entity.type
_entity.pdbx_description
1 polymer ?
#
loop_
_entity_poly.entity_id
_entity_poly.type
_entity_poly.pdbx_seq_one_letter_code
_entity_poly.pdbx_strand_id
1 'polypeptide(L)' 'PGDVIATGTPAGVGIGFTPPRYLQAGDVVRLEIDGIGVLENQFVEKNS' A
#
# COMPACT_ATOMS: atom_id res chain seq x y z
N PRO A 1 -16.12 -15.05 -14.83
CA PRO A 1 -16.13 -13.57 -14.89
C PRO A 1 -16.03 -13.00 -13.48
N GLY A 2 -15.07 -12.13 -13.22
CA GLY A 2 -14.78 -11.60 -11.88
C GLY A 2 -13.34 -11.77 -11.42
N ASP A 3 -12.48 -12.34 -12.26
CA ASP A 3 -11.05 -12.46 -11.96
C ASP A 3 -10.41 -11.07 -11.85
N VAL A 4 -9.54 -10.89 -10.86
CA VAL A 4 -8.82 -9.65 -10.60
C VAL A 4 -7.32 -9.90 -10.80
N ILE A 5 -6.68 -9.11 -11.66
CA ILE A 5 -5.25 -9.20 -11.94
C ILE A 5 -4.57 -7.93 -11.44
N ALA A 6 -3.63 -8.06 -10.51
CA ALA A 6 -2.75 -6.97 -10.11
C ALA A 6 -1.57 -6.84 -11.08
N THR A 7 -1.46 -5.70 -11.76
CA THR A 7 -0.52 -5.50 -12.88
C THR A 7 0.89 -5.10 -12.48
N GLY A 8 1.19 -5.04 -11.17
CA GLY A 8 2.48 -4.61 -10.63
C GLY A 8 2.46 -3.21 -10.02
N THR A 9 3.59 -2.81 -9.44
CA THR A 9 3.77 -1.52 -8.76
C THR A 9 4.99 -0.78 -9.32
N PRO A 10 4.97 0.57 -9.39
CA PRO A 10 6.16 1.35 -9.74
C PRO A 10 7.28 1.25 -8.68
N ALA A 11 8.40 1.93 -8.95
CA ALA A 11 9.47 2.10 -7.96
C ALA A 11 9.00 2.91 -6.75
N GLY A 12 9.68 2.73 -5.61
CA GLY A 12 9.36 3.44 -4.36
C GLY A 12 8.75 2.56 -3.27
N VAL A 13 8.73 1.23 -3.46
CA VAL A 13 8.41 0.29 -2.38
C VAL A 13 9.40 0.42 -1.22
N GLY A 14 8.91 0.28 0.00
CA GLY A 14 9.65 0.54 1.24
C GLY A 14 10.98 -0.20 1.39
N ILE A 15 11.09 -1.41 0.82
CA ILE A 15 12.31 -2.22 0.82
C ILE A 15 13.45 -1.60 -0.02
N GLY A 16 13.14 -0.73 -0.97
CA GLY A 16 14.13 -0.07 -1.83
C GLY A 16 14.85 1.13 -1.20
N PHE A 17 14.49 1.52 0.03
CA PHE A 17 15.14 2.60 0.76
C PHE A 17 16.35 2.11 1.57
N THR A 18 17.27 3.02 1.89
CA THR A 18 18.41 2.75 2.79
C THR A 18 18.42 3.78 3.94
N PRO A 19 18.01 3.41 5.16
CA PRO A 19 17.51 2.08 5.57
C PRO A 19 16.13 1.75 4.99
N PRO A 20 15.76 0.45 4.88
CA PRO A 20 14.42 0.05 4.46
C PRO A 20 13.33 0.62 5.36
N ARG A 21 12.18 0.94 4.77
CA ARG A 21 11.00 1.47 5.49
C ARG A 21 9.87 0.45 5.40
N TYR A 22 9.44 -0.07 6.54
CA TYR A 22 8.32 -1.01 6.63
C TYR A 22 7.12 -0.38 7.33
N LEU A 23 5.93 -0.89 7.03
CA LEU A 23 4.68 -0.47 7.67
C LEU A 23 4.74 -0.66 9.18
N GLN A 24 4.22 0.32 9.90
CA GLN A 24 4.04 0.31 11.35
C GLN A 24 2.55 0.49 11.68
N ALA A 25 2.16 0.09 12.89
CA ALA A 25 0.83 0.40 13.38
C ALA A 25 0.61 1.91 13.49
N GLY A 26 -0.57 2.36 13.06
CA GLY A 26 -0.92 3.77 12.94
C GLY A 26 -0.64 4.38 11.57
N ASP A 27 0.14 3.71 10.69
CA ASP A 27 0.39 4.21 9.33
C ASP A 27 -0.91 4.27 8.52
N VAL A 28 -1.07 5.32 7.72
CA VAL A 28 -2.12 5.44 6.72
C VAL A 28 -1.48 5.39 5.33
N VAL A 29 -1.84 4.38 4.55
CA VAL A 29 -1.39 4.23 3.16
C VAL A 29 -2.51 4.66 2.24
N ARG A 30 -2.23 5.66 1.40
CA ARG A 30 -3.13 6.18 0.39
C ARG A 30 -2.57 5.87 -1.00
N LEU A 31 -3.40 5.27 -1.85
CA LEU A 31 -3.10 5.00 -3.26
C LEU A 31 -4.15 5.73 -4.11
N GLU A 32 -3.72 6.26 -5.25
CA GLU A 32 -4.58 6.99 -6.16
C GLU A 32 -4.25 6.60 -7.59
N ILE A 33 -5.30 6.40 -8.40
CA ILE A 33 -5.19 6.30 -9.85
C ILE A 33 -6.11 7.36 -10.44
N ASP A 34 -5.53 8.26 -11.22
CA ASP A 34 -6.25 9.34 -11.89
C ASP A 34 -7.45 8.80 -12.67
N GLY A 35 -8.63 9.40 -12.43
CA GLY A 35 -9.88 9.02 -13.10
C GLY A 35 -10.53 7.73 -12.59
N ILE A 36 -9.90 6.98 -11.66
CA ILE A 36 -10.52 5.82 -10.98
C ILE A 36 -10.91 6.20 -9.55
N GLY A 37 -9.98 6.76 -8.79
CA GLY A 37 -10.21 7.19 -7.41
C GLY A 37 -9.08 6.83 -6.46
N VAL A 38 -9.41 6.90 -5.16
CA VAL A 38 -8.48 6.76 -4.04
C VAL A 38 -8.85 5.55 -3.20
N LEU A 39 -7.85 4.76 -2.83
CA LEU A 39 -7.93 3.75 -1.77
C LEU A 39 -7.06 4.18 -0.60
N GLU A 40 -7.63 4.24 0.60
CA GLU A 40 -6.91 4.61 1.81
C GLU A 40 -7.12 3.54 2.89
N ASN A 41 -6.02 3.07 3.48
CA ASN A 41 -6.04 2.04 4.50
C ASN A 41 -5.19 2.46 5.70
N GLN A 42 -5.79 2.40 6.89
CA GLN A 42 -5.07 2.55 8.15
C GLN A 42 -4.60 1.17 8.64
N PHE A 43 -3.31 1.06 8.92
CA PHE A 43 -2.72 -0.14 9.49
C PHE A 43 -2.80 -0.08 11.02
N VAL A 44 -3.22 -1.19 11.62
CA VAL A 44 -3.39 -1.34 13.06
C VAL A 44 -2.58 -2.53 13.54
N GLU A 45 -2.17 -2.50 14.80
CA GLU A 45 -1.58 -3.68 15.43
C GLU A 45 -2.58 -4.85 15.37
N LYS A 46 -2.04 -6.05 15.14
CA LYS A 46 -2.86 -7.26 15.21
C LYS A 46 -3.13 -7.55 16.69
N ASN A 47 -4.37 -7.39 17.12
CA ASN A 47 -4.79 -7.85 18.45
C ASN A 47 -4.83 -9.39 18.43
N SER A 48 -4.11 -10.02 19.36
CA SER A 48 -4.12 -11.48 19.60
C SER A 48 -5.42 -11.95 20.22
#